data_AF-A0A3R6JRR8-F1
#
_entry.id   AF-A0A3R6JRR8-F1
#
_cell.length_a   1.000
_cell.length_b   1.000
_cell.length_c   1.000
_cell.angle_alpha   90.00
_cell.angle_beta   90.00
_cell.angle_gamma   90.00
#
_symmetry.space_group_name_H-M   'P 1'
#
loop_
_entity.id
_entity.type
_entity.pdbx_description
1 polymer ?
#
loop_
_entity_poly.entity_id
_entity_poly.type
_entity_poly.pdbx_seq_one_letter_code
_entity_poly.pdbx_strand_id
1 'polypeptide(L)'
;MIIFSYLCARRSLDDTVAFSTTELCHWSKLKPNYRDGKINQKYYEVLLLLYHYGYFELCPDFEKSLKEKTNSVKYQQVKLNIEKFDVPDKFGIIYFDELDAILNFKEELKDKEIDTARISSAYILLVLSYIRVNLNRMDGKPLCCYRYFKTISEDIGLSERYVSRIVDILEELKIVKCQPMKREKYIKDGKEKYATTPKVFADYRHFIHDEHGQRIDKEYSPDKEIKKQIELLENNKIQKPINAALKRS
;
A
#
# COMPACT_ATOMS: atom_id res chain seq x y z
N MET A 1 -7.02 0.92 -9.62
CA MET A 1 -5.70 1.43 -10.05
C MET A 1 -5.78 2.15 -11.40
N ILE A 2 -6.16 1.50 -12.51
CA ILE A 2 -6.12 2.13 -13.85
C ILE A 2 -6.98 3.39 -13.98
N ILE A 3 -8.24 3.38 -13.51
CA ILE A 3 -9.11 4.57 -13.56
C ILE A 3 -8.55 5.69 -12.70
N PHE A 4 -8.09 5.37 -11.48
CA PHE A 4 -7.48 6.36 -10.60
C PHE A 4 -6.27 7.04 -11.26
N SER A 5 -5.33 6.25 -11.82
CA SER A 5 -4.18 6.77 -12.54
C SER A 5 -4.57 7.61 -13.77
N TYR A 6 -5.61 7.21 -14.49
CA TYR A 6 -6.14 7.99 -15.61
C TYR A 6 -6.64 9.36 -15.13
N LEU A 7 -7.44 9.41 -14.06
CA LEU A 7 -7.99 10.66 -13.52
C LEU A 7 -6.87 11.59 -13.06
N CYS A 8 -5.83 11.07 -12.39
CA CYS A 8 -4.65 11.85 -12.02
C CYS A 8 -3.93 12.41 -13.27
N ALA A 9 -3.70 11.57 -14.29
CA ALA A 9 -2.94 11.94 -15.47
C ALA A 9 -3.67 12.93 -16.39
N ARG A 10 -5.01 12.95 -16.34
CA ARG A 10 -5.88 13.79 -17.20
C ARG A 10 -6.52 14.95 -16.46
N ARG A 11 -6.12 15.20 -15.21
CA ARG A 11 -6.56 16.33 -14.40
C ARG A 11 -6.14 17.65 -15.05
N SER A 12 -7.10 18.53 -15.31
CA SER A 12 -6.84 19.92 -15.70
C SER A 12 -6.54 20.79 -14.48
N LEU A 13 -6.11 22.04 -14.72
CA LEU A 13 -5.73 22.99 -13.66
C LEU A 13 -6.88 23.35 -12.71
N ASP A 14 -8.13 23.18 -13.14
CA ASP A 14 -9.34 23.39 -12.35
C ASP A 14 -9.87 22.10 -11.70
N ASP A 15 -9.02 21.06 -11.64
CA ASP A 15 -9.30 19.78 -11.00
C ASP A 15 -10.43 18.97 -11.63
N THR A 16 -10.78 19.32 -12.86
CA THR A 16 -11.74 18.57 -13.65
C THR A 16 -11.05 17.54 -14.54
N VAL A 17 -11.81 16.51 -14.91
CA VAL A 17 -11.36 15.51 -15.89
C VAL A 17 -12.50 15.28 -16.87
N ALA A 18 -12.22 15.47 -18.14
CA ALA A 18 -13.07 14.99 -19.22
C ALA A 18 -12.67 13.54 -19.57
N PHE A 19 -13.66 12.64 -19.64
CA PHE A 19 -13.41 11.24 -19.98
C PHE A 19 -14.57 10.65 -20.78
N SER A 20 -14.28 9.59 -21.53
CA SER A 20 -15.31 8.67 -22.03
C SER A 20 -14.93 7.23 -21.69
N THR A 21 -15.89 6.30 -21.64
CA THR A 21 -15.55 4.88 -21.40
C THR A 21 -14.75 4.28 -22.55
N THR A 22 -14.91 4.81 -23.76
CA THR A 22 -14.09 4.45 -24.92
C THR A 22 -12.64 4.91 -24.76
N GLU A 23 -12.43 6.15 -24.34
CA GLU A 23 -11.08 6.66 -24.06
C GLU A 23 -10.40 5.90 -22.91
N LEU A 24 -11.13 5.56 -21.85
CA LEU A 24 -10.62 4.71 -20.77
C LEU A 24 -10.15 3.34 -21.27
N CYS A 25 -10.87 2.75 -22.23
CA CYS A 25 -10.43 1.51 -22.88
C CYS A 25 -9.10 1.72 -23.61
N HIS A 26 -9.00 2.80 -24.40
CA HIS A 26 -7.78 3.13 -25.13
C HIS A 26 -6.58 3.39 -24.20
N TRP A 27 -6.77 4.17 -23.13
CA TRP A 27 -5.75 4.38 -22.09
C TRP A 27 -5.26 3.06 -21.50
N SER A 28 -6.19 2.12 -21.29
CA SER A 28 -5.90 0.80 -20.73
C SER A 28 -5.33 -0.19 -21.76
N LYS A 29 -5.10 0.22 -23.02
CA LYS A 29 -4.74 -0.66 -24.15
C LYS A 29 -5.74 -1.82 -24.37
N LEU A 30 -7.01 -1.58 -24.06
CA LEU A 30 -8.10 -2.53 -24.25
C LEU A 30 -9.00 -2.11 -25.41
N LYS A 31 -9.62 -3.09 -26.08
CA LYS A 31 -10.65 -2.82 -27.07
C LYS A 31 -11.99 -2.55 -26.36
N PRO A 32 -12.70 -1.46 -26.72
CA PRO A 32 -14.05 -1.21 -26.21
C PRO A 32 -14.96 -2.42 -26.44
N ASN A 33 -15.73 -2.77 -25.42
CA ASN A 33 -16.70 -3.84 -25.50
C ASN A 33 -17.98 -3.42 -24.77
N TYR A 34 -18.99 -3.12 -25.59
CA TYR A 34 -20.26 -2.54 -25.17
C TYR A 34 -21.30 -3.57 -24.74
N ARG A 35 -20.94 -4.85 -24.66
CA ARG A 35 -21.83 -5.89 -24.14
C ARG A 35 -21.92 -5.82 -22.61
N ASP A 36 -23.03 -6.29 -22.07
CA ASP A 36 -23.25 -6.36 -20.63
C ASP A 36 -22.15 -7.15 -19.90
N GLY A 37 -21.76 -6.63 -18.73
CA GLY A 37 -20.71 -7.16 -17.85
C GLY A 37 -19.28 -7.04 -18.41
N LYS A 38 -19.10 -6.36 -19.56
CA LYS A 38 -17.78 -6.18 -20.17
C LYS A 38 -17.12 -4.87 -19.73
N ILE A 39 -15.96 -4.59 -20.31
CA ILE A 39 -14.99 -3.62 -19.78
C ILE A 39 -15.57 -2.22 -19.59
N ASN A 40 -16.42 -1.75 -20.50
CA ASN A 40 -17.05 -0.44 -20.39
C ASN A 40 -17.97 -0.33 -19.16
N GLN A 41 -18.75 -1.37 -18.87
CA GLN A 41 -19.62 -1.42 -17.69
C GLN A 41 -18.78 -1.53 -16.40
N LYS A 42 -17.72 -2.35 -16.42
CA LYS A 42 -16.78 -2.46 -15.29
C LYS A 42 -16.13 -1.13 -14.93
N TYR A 43 -15.88 -0.25 -15.90
CA TYR A 43 -15.37 1.08 -15.61
C TYR A 43 -16.38 1.94 -14.86
N TYR A 44 -17.65 1.90 -15.24
CA TYR A 44 -18.70 2.59 -14.49
C TYR A 44 -18.89 2.01 -13.08
N GLU A 45 -18.75 0.68 -12.89
CA GLU A 45 -18.78 0.07 -11.55
C GLU A 45 -17.67 0.65 -10.65
N VAL A 46 -16.46 0.80 -11.18
CA VAL A 46 -15.34 1.41 -10.45
C VAL A 46 -15.55 2.91 -10.23
N LEU A 47 -16.06 3.65 -11.22
CA LEU A 47 -16.38 5.08 -11.06
C LEU A 47 -17.47 5.29 -10.00
N LEU A 48 -18.50 4.43 -9.98
CA LEU A 48 -19.53 4.44 -8.96
C LEU A 48 -18.96 4.13 -7.57
N LEU A 49 -18.04 3.16 -7.48
CA LEU A 49 -17.35 2.85 -6.22
C LEU A 49 -16.54 4.06 -5.71
N LEU A 50 -15.80 4.74 -6.60
CA LEU A 50 -15.05 5.95 -6.26
C LEU A 50 -15.99 7.09 -5.81
N TYR A 51 -17.15 7.23 -6.46
CA TYR A 51 -18.18 8.17 -6.03
C TYR A 51 -18.66 7.89 -4.60
N HIS A 52 -18.99 6.63 -4.28
CA HIS A 52 -19.40 6.26 -2.91
C HIS A 52 -18.32 6.52 -1.86
N TYR A 53 -17.04 6.49 -2.23
CA TYR A 53 -15.92 6.84 -1.35
C TYR A 53 -15.59 8.35 -1.31
N GLY A 54 -16.37 9.19 -2.00
CA GLY A 54 -16.24 10.64 -1.96
C GLY A 54 -15.07 11.19 -2.79
N TYR A 55 -14.65 10.48 -3.83
CA TYR A 55 -13.57 10.94 -4.73
C TYR A 55 -14.03 12.04 -5.71
N PHE A 56 -15.32 12.30 -5.87
CA PHE A 56 -15.82 13.33 -6.78
C PHE A 56 -16.60 14.39 -6.03
N GLU A 57 -16.30 15.67 -6.31
CA GLU A 57 -17.14 16.79 -5.90
C GLU A 57 -18.36 16.94 -6.82
N LEU A 58 -18.16 16.67 -8.12
CA LEU A 58 -19.20 16.75 -9.13
C LEU A 58 -18.99 15.62 -10.13
N CYS A 59 -20.02 14.84 -10.40
CA CYS A 59 -19.93 13.76 -11.37
C CYS A 59 -21.29 13.52 -12.06
N PRO A 60 -21.29 12.86 -13.23
CA PRO A 60 -22.50 12.31 -13.81
C PRO A 60 -23.12 11.26 -12.88
N ASP A 61 -24.39 10.96 -13.11
CA ASP A 61 -25.08 9.86 -12.45
C ASP A 61 -24.55 8.51 -13.00
N PHE A 62 -23.56 7.95 -12.29
CA PHE A 62 -22.95 6.67 -12.66
C PHE A 62 -23.90 5.49 -12.45
N GLU A 63 -24.80 5.55 -11.47
CA GLU A 63 -25.82 4.51 -11.26
C GLU A 63 -26.77 4.45 -12.44
N LYS A 64 -27.27 5.61 -12.87
CA LYS A 64 -28.11 5.71 -14.06
C LYS A 64 -27.35 5.24 -15.29
N SER A 65 -26.09 5.64 -15.43
CA SER A 65 -25.24 5.20 -16.55
C SER A 65 -25.09 3.67 -16.60
N LEU A 66 -24.94 3.01 -15.45
CA LEU A 66 -24.92 1.54 -15.35
C LEU A 66 -26.28 0.91 -15.69
N LYS A 67 -27.38 1.44 -15.14
CA LYS A 67 -28.74 0.92 -15.38
C LYS A 67 -29.16 1.04 -16.84
N GLU A 68 -28.84 2.16 -17.47
CA GLU A 68 -29.12 2.44 -18.88
C GLU A 68 -28.11 1.79 -19.84
N LYS A 69 -27.09 1.10 -19.30
CA LYS A 69 -26.02 0.46 -20.08
C LYS A 69 -25.36 1.44 -21.05
N THR A 70 -25.20 2.69 -20.61
CA THR A 70 -24.59 3.71 -21.47
C THR A 70 -23.15 3.33 -21.75
N ASN A 71 -22.83 3.42 -23.03
CA ASN A 71 -21.54 3.04 -23.58
C ASN A 71 -21.17 4.18 -24.50
N SER A 72 -20.24 5.02 -24.09
CA SER A 72 -20.11 6.34 -24.69
C SER A 72 -18.71 6.63 -25.21
N VAL A 73 -18.70 7.21 -26.41
CA VAL A 73 -17.62 8.05 -26.92
C VAL A 73 -17.80 9.51 -26.49
N LYS A 74 -18.99 9.87 -25.98
CA LYS A 74 -19.27 11.22 -25.51
C LYS A 74 -18.49 11.45 -24.23
N TYR A 75 -17.74 12.55 -24.23
CA TYR A 75 -17.02 13.00 -23.06
C TYR A 75 -17.99 13.46 -21.99
N GLN A 76 -17.77 12.95 -20.78
CA GLN A 76 -18.39 13.33 -19.54
C GLN A 76 -17.33 14.02 -18.69
N GLN A 77 -17.75 14.98 -17.87
CA GLN A 77 -16.87 15.72 -17.00
C GLN A 77 -17.11 15.31 -15.55
N VAL A 78 -16.03 15.12 -14.81
CA VAL A 78 -16.03 15.00 -13.35
C VAL A 78 -15.18 16.12 -12.77
N LYS A 79 -15.51 16.55 -11.56
CA LYS A 79 -14.66 17.37 -10.70
C LYS A 79 -14.16 16.51 -9.56
N LEU A 80 -12.84 16.40 -9.42
CA LEU A 80 -12.22 15.54 -8.43
C LEU A 80 -12.24 16.21 -7.05
N ASN A 81 -12.42 15.41 -5.99
CA ASN A 81 -12.13 15.84 -4.63
C ASN A 81 -10.63 15.70 -4.41
N ILE A 82 -9.89 16.81 -4.52
CA ILE A 82 -8.44 16.78 -4.57
C ILE A 82 -7.80 16.30 -3.28
N GLU A 83 -8.44 16.47 -2.13
CA GLU A 83 -7.96 15.87 -0.88
C GLU A 83 -7.86 14.34 -0.94
N LYS A 84 -8.60 13.69 -1.86
CA LYS A 84 -8.55 12.24 -2.11
C LYS A 84 -7.54 11.84 -3.20
N PHE A 85 -7.07 12.78 -4.01
CA PHE A 85 -6.20 12.55 -5.17
C PHE A 85 -4.78 13.06 -4.97
N ASP A 86 -4.63 14.18 -4.28
CA ASP A 86 -3.34 14.67 -3.84
C ASP A 86 -2.75 13.67 -2.86
N VAL A 87 -1.43 13.58 -2.92
CA VAL A 87 -0.64 12.64 -2.15
C VAL A 87 -0.96 12.88 -0.67
N PRO A 88 -1.64 11.94 0.02
CA PRO A 88 -1.89 12.13 1.44
C PRO A 88 -0.54 12.22 2.16
N ASP A 89 -0.51 12.82 3.36
CA ASP A 89 0.68 12.82 4.25
C ASP A 89 1.37 11.45 4.33
N LYS A 90 0.57 10.40 4.12
CA LYS A 90 0.98 9.01 4.03
C LYS A 90 0.73 8.46 2.63
N PHE A 91 1.79 8.34 1.86
CA PHE A 91 1.79 7.69 0.54
C PHE A 91 2.76 6.52 0.50
N GLY A 92 2.62 5.66 -0.50
CA GLY A 92 3.58 4.62 -0.81
C GLY A 92 4.08 4.81 -2.23
N ILE A 93 5.41 4.85 -2.41
CA ILE A 93 6.02 4.81 -3.75
C ILE A 93 6.18 3.34 -4.13
N ILE A 94 5.94 2.97 -5.39
CA ILE A 94 6.30 1.66 -5.94
C ILE A 94 7.16 1.92 -7.16
N TYR A 95 8.39 1.40 -7.17
CA TYR A 95 9.30 1.58 -8.29
C TYR A 95 8.95 0.60 -9.42
N PHE A 96 9.27 0.96 -10.66
CA PHE A 96 8.93 0.12 -11.81
C PHE A 96 9.66 -1.22 -11.80
N ASP A 97 10.92 -1.25 -11.38
CA ASP A 97 11.68 -2.50 -11.23
C ASP A 97 11.10 -3.41 -10.15
N GLU A 98 10.63 -2.84 -9.04
CA GLU A 98 9.90 -3.61 -8.01
C GLU A 98 8.55 -4.11 -8.52
N LEU A 99 7.83 -3.29 -9.28
CA LEU A 99 6.57 -3.70 -9.89
C LEU A 99 6.80 -4.88 -10.84
N ASP A 100 7.81 -4.80 -11.71
CA ASP A 100 8.18 -5.87 -12.63
C ASP A 100 8.57 -7.15 -11.87
N ALA A 101 9.37 -7.03 -10.80
CA ALA A 101 9.72 -8.15 -9.94
C ALA A 101 8.49 -8.78 -9.27
N ILE A 102 7.53 -7.97 -8.80
CA ILE A 102 6.29 -8.46 -8.18
C ILE A 102 5.36 -9.12 -9.20
N LEU A 103 5.31 -8.61 -10.43
CA LEU A 103 4.53 -9.23 -11.50
C LEU A 103 5.12 -10.58 -11.92
N ASN A 104 6.45 -10.71 -11.86
CA ASN A 104 7.19 -11.93 -12.24
C ASN A 104 7.67 -12.78 -11.05
N PHE A 105 7.19 -12.51 -9.83
CA PHE A 105 7.77 -13.03 -8.58
C PHE A 105 7.94 -14.56 -8.50
N LYS A 106 7.08 -15.32 -9.19
CA LYS A 106 7.18 -16.79 -9.23
C LYS A 106 8.43 -17.26 -9.95
N GLU A 107 8.82 -16.57 -11.01
CA GLU A 107 10.04 -16.86 -11.76
C GLU A 107 11.28 -16.39 -11.00
N GLU A 108 11.22 -15.17 -10.44
CA GLU A 108 12.28 -14.60 -9.60
C GLU A 108 12.63 -15.48 -8.38
N LEU A 109 11.63 -16.21 -7.85
CA LEU A 109 11.75 -17.03 -6.64
C LEU A 109 11.75 -18.54 -6.92
N LYS A 110 11.87 -18.98 -8.17
CA LYS A 110 11.75 -20.41 -8.53
C LYS A 110 12.78 -21.32 -7.84
N ASP A 111 13.98 -20.78 -7.60
CA ASP A 111 15.11 -21.48 -7.00
C ASP A 111 15.23 -21.22 -5.48
N LYS A 112 14.21 -20.58 -4.89
CA LYS A 112 14.16 -20.24 -3.47
C LYS A 112 13.16 -21.13 -2.75
N GLU A 113 13.46 -21.50 -1.51
CA GLU A 113 12.55 -22.25 -0.65
C GLU A 113 11.43 -21.35 -0.07
N ILE A 114 10.67 -20.68 -0.95
CA ILE A 114 9.54 -19.81 -0.58
C ILE A 114 8.24 -20.37 -1.16
N ASP A 115 7.25 -20.57 -0.28
CA ASP A 115 5.92 -21.00 -0.69
C ASP A 115 5.15 -19.85 -1.37
N THR A 116 5.12 -19.88 -2.70
CA THR A 116 4.37 -18.93 -3.55
C THR A 116 2.96 -19.42 -3.91
N ALA A 117 2.53 -20.60 -3.44
CA ALA A 117 1.27 -21.21 -3.85
C ALA A 117 0.05 -20.36 -3.46
N ARG A 118 -0.85 -20.12 -4.42
CA ARG A 118 -2.08 -19.31 -4.24
C ARG A 118 -1.83 -17.85 -3.84
N ILE A 119 -0.59 -17.35 -3.94
CA ILE A 119 -0.30 -15.92 -3.85
C ILE A 119 -0.45 -15.29 -5.25
N SER A 120 -1.06 -14.11 -5.30
CA SER A 120 -1.18 -13.30 -6.52
C SER A 120 -0.38 -12.01 -6.36
N SER A 121 0.11 -11.43 -7.47
CA SER A 121 0.80 -10.13 -7.45
C SER A 121 -0.08 -9.03 -6.85
N ALA A 122 -1.41 -9.10 -7.01
CA ALA A 122 -2.34 -8.16 -6.39
C ALA A 122 -2.29 -8.21 -4.85
N TYR A 123 -2.16 -9.40 -4.25
CA TYR A 123 -2.00 -9.53 -2.81
C TYR A 123 -0.65 -9.00 -2.33
N ILE A 124 0.42 -9.24 -3.09
CA ILE A 124 1.74 -8.69 -2.79
C ILE A 124 1.71 -7.16 -2.80
N LEU A 125 1.14 -6.57 -3.85
CA LEU A 125 0.97 -5.12 -3.99
C LEU A 125 0.12 -4.53 -2.86
N LEU A 126 -0.93 -5.24 -2.41
CA LEU A 126 -1.78 -4.77 -1.30
C LEU A 126 -0.99 -4.67 0.02
N VAL A 127 -0.23 -5.71 0.37
CA VAL A 127 0.61 -5.71 1.60
C VAL A 127 1.74 -4.68 1.48
N LEU A 128 2.41 -4.61 0.33
CA LEU A 128 3.47 -3.61 0.09
C LEU A 128 2.93 -2.18 0.25
N SER A 129 1.78 -1.90 -0.36
CA SER A 129 1.12 -0.59 -0.26
C SER A 129 0.81 -0.25 1.19
N TYR A 130 0.25 -1.19 1.96
CA TYR A 130 -0.02 -0.99 3.38
C TYR A 130 1.25 -0.65 4.16
N ILE A 131 2.34 -1.40 3.96
CA ILE A 131 3.61 -1.17 4.66
C ILE A 131 4.13 0.24 4.34
N ARG A 132 4.18 0.61 3.06
CA ARG A 132 4.76 1.88 2.61
C ARG A 132 3.96 3.11 2.98
N VAL A 133 2.64 3.02 2.97
CA VAL A 133 1.76 4.08 3.47
C VAL A 133 1.97 4.27 4.98
N ASN A 134 2.32 3.21 5.71
CA ASN A 134 2.57 3.26 7.16
C ASN A 134 4.04 3.48 7.55
N LEU A 135 4.95 3.71 6.59
CA LEU A 135 6.32 4.10 6.91
C LEU A 135 6.33 5.47 7.60
N ASN A 136 7.09 5.57 8.69
CA ASN A 136 7.34 6.83 9.33
C ASN A 136 8.28 7.67 8.46
N ARG A 137 7.88 8.92 8.19
CA ARG A 137 8.64 9.89 7.39
C ARG A 137 8.93 11.18 8.15
N MET A 138 8.70 11.18 9.47
CA MET A 138 9.02 12.34 10.29
C MET A 138 10.54 12.50 10.41
N ASP A 139 11.03 13.72 10.21
CA ASP A 139 12.44 14.05 10.38
C ASP A 139 12.97 13.62 11.76
N GLY A 140 14.19 13.08 11.75
CA GLY A 140 14.87 12.61 12.97
C GLY A 140 14.31 11.32 13.58
N LYS A 141 13.28 10.70 12.98
CA LYS A 141 12.79 9.38 13.40
C LYS A 141 13.17 8.31 12.37
N PRO A 142 13.24 7.02 12.78
CA PRO A 142 13.58 5.96 11.84
C PRO A 142 12.54 5.81 10.73
N LEU A 143 13.02 5.55 9.51
CA LEU A 143 12.21 5.33 8.31
C LEU A 143 11.63 3.91 8.28
N CYS A 144 10.85 3.58 9.31
CA CYS A 144 10.29 2.25 9.49
C CYS A 144 8.77 2.28 9.67
N CYS A 145 8.14 1.16 9.34
CA CYS A 145 6.78 0.81 9.75
C CYS A 145 6.92 -0.24 10.85
N TYR A 146 6.17 -0.13 11.95
CA TYR A 146 6.13 -1.18 12.97
C TYR A 146 4.68 -1.59 13.24
N ARG A 147 4.35 -2.86 13.03
CA ARG A 147 2.97 -3.38 13.14
C ARG A 147 2.95 -4.85 13.54
N TYR A 148 1.85 -5.28 14.14
CA TYR A 148 1.55 -6.71 14.26
C TYR A 148 0.96 -7.21 12.95
N PHE A 149 1.27 -8.44 12.54
CA PHE A 149 0.59 -9.06 11.39
C PHE A 149 -0.92 -9.11 11.57
N LYS A 150 -1.41 -9.33 12.79
CA LYS A 150 -2.83 -9.21 13.13
C LYS A 150 -3.43 -7.85 12.72
N THR A 151 -2.75 -6.75 13.05
CA THR A 151 -3.22 -5.40 12.66
C THR A 151 -3.27 -5.24 11.14
N ILE A 152 -2.22 -5.66 10.43
CA ILE A 152 -2.21 -5.63 8.96
C ILE A 152 -3.37 -6.47 8.40
N SER A 153 -3.56 -7.67 8.94
CA SER A 153 -4.59 -8.62 8.56
C SER A 153 -6.00 -8.04 8.69
N GLU A 154 -6.29 -7.40 9.84
CA GLU A 154 -7.56 -6.75 10.13
C GLU A 154 -7.81 -5.56 9.19
N ASP A 155 -6.78 -4.76 8.92
CA ASP A 155 -6.90 -3.54 8.11
C ASP A 155 -7.15 -3.83 6.61
N ILE A 156 -6.55 -4.89 6.06
CA ILE A 156 -6.60 -5.17 4.61
C ILE A 156 -7.42 -6.40 4.23
N GLY A 157 -7.97 -7.13 5.21
CA GLY A 157 -8.83 -8.30 4.98
C GLY A 157 -8.11 -9.55 4.46
N LEU A 158 -6.78 -9.64 4.58
CA LEU A 158 -6.01 -10.87 4.31
C LEU A 158 -5.71 -11.59 5.63
N SER A 159 -5.65 -12.92 5.65
CA SER A 159 -5.29 -13.64 6.87
C SER A 159 -3.83 -13.41 7.27
N GLU A 160 -3.52 -13.50 8.56
CA GLU A 160 -2.13 -13.36 9.07
C GLU A 160 -1.14 -14.30 8.36
N ARG A 161 -1.58 -15.51 7.96
CA ARG A 161 -0.77 -16.46 7.20
C ARG A 161 -0.41 -15.92 5.81
N TYR A 162 -1.35 -15.28 5.12
CA TYR A 162 -1.07 -14.66 3.81
C TYR A 162 -0.15 -13.46 3.98
N VAL A 163 -0.40 -12.61 4.98
CA VAL A 163 0.47 -11.46 5.28
C VAL A 163 1.91 -11.92 5.52
N SER A 164 2.11 -12.93 6.38
CA SER A 164 3.45 -13.48 6.66
C SER A 164 4.16 -13.96 5.39
N ARG A 165 3.50 -14.81 4.59
CA ARG A 165 4.09 -15.35 3.36
C ARG A 165 4.45 -14.26 2.35
N ILE A 166 3.62 -13.22 2.25
CA ILE A 166 3.87 -12.10 1.36
C ILE A 166 5.05 -11.25 1.85
N VAL A 167 5.20 -11.09 3.17
CA VAL A 167 6.38 -10.42 3.75
C VAL A 167 7.65 -11.20 3.43
N ASP A 168 7.63 -12.54 3.53
CA ASP A 168 8.77 -13.37 3.16
C ASP A 168 9.15 -13.20 1.68
N ILE A 169 8.14 -13.13 0.78
CA ILE A 169 8.33 -12.84 -0.65
C ILE A 169 8.97 -11.46 -0.85
N LEU A 170 8.45 -10.40 -0.20
CA LEU A 170 8.98 -9.04 -0.33
C LEU A 170 10.42 -8.91 0.17
N GLU A 171 10.79 -9.69 1.18
CA GLU A 171 12.14 -9.72 1.73
C GLU A 171 13.14 -10.43 0.82
N GLU A 172 12.71 -11.54 0.18
CA GLU A 172 13.55 -12.27 -0.75
C GLU A 172 13.76 -11.50 -2.07
N LEU A 173 12.72 -10.80 -2.55
CA LEU A 173 12.83 -9.87 -3.68
C LEU A 173 13.63 -8.60 -3.37
N LYS A 174 14.13 -8.43 -2.13
CA LYS A 174 14.87 -7.24 -1.69
C LYS A 174 14.09 -5.93 -1.88
N ILE A 175 12.78 -5.96 -1.58
CA ILE A 175 11.88 -4.81 -1.66
C ILE A 175 11.68 -4.23 -0.25
N VAL A 176 11.21 -5.06 0.69
CA VAL A 176 11.01 -4.68 2.11
C VAL A 176 11.75 -5.65 3.00
N LYS A 177 12.58 -5.14 3.91
CA LYS A 177 13.20 -5.91 4.98
C LYS A 177 12.25 -6.01 6.18
N CYS A 178 12.18 -7.18 6.81
CA CYS A 178 11.35 -7.42 7.98
C CYS A 178 12.19 -7.94 9.14
N GLN A 179 12.00 -7.37 10.33
CA GLN A 179 12.59 -7.90 11.55
C GLN A 179 11.53 -8.07 12.64
N PRO A 180 11.24 -9.29 13.08
CA PRO A 180 10.43 -9.53 14.27
C PRO A 180 11.12 -8.99 15.52
N MET A 181 10.39 -8.27 16.38
CA MET A 181 10.93 -7.88 17.69
C MET A 181 11.10 -9.10 18.61
N LYS A 182 12.07 -9.01 19.54
CA LYS A 182 12.36 -10.04 20.53
C LYS A 182 11.13 -10.40 21.35
N ARG A 183 10.77 -11.69 21.35
CA ARG A 183 9.62 -12.20 22.11
C ARG A 183 9.95 -12.29 23.58
N GLU A 184 9.05 -11.78 24.41
CA GLU A 184 9.14 -11.90 25.87
C GLU A 184 8.46 -13.19 26.31
N LYS A 185 9.13 -13.90 27.22
CA LYS A 185 8.62 -15.14 27.82
C LYS A 185 7.80 -14.79 29.05
N TYR A 186 6.65 -15.44 29.22
CA TYR A 186 5.81 -15.30 30.40
C TYR A 186 5.19 -16.64 30.79
N ILE A 187 4.84 -16.78 32.07
CA ILE A 187 4.18 -17.99 32.57
C ILE A 187 2.68 -17.71 32.65
N LYS A 188 1.87 -18.58 32.05
CA LYS A 188 0.42 -18.56 32.18
C LYS A 188 -0.06 -19.99 32.35
N ASP A 189 -0.82 -20.24 33.42
CA ASP A 189 -1.36 -21.57 33.75
C ASP A 189 -0.24 -22.61 33.96
N GLY A 190 0.88 -22.20 34.58
CA GLY A 190 2.06 -23.06 34.79
C GLY A 190 2.83 -23.43 33.53
N LYS A 191 2.42 -22.93 32.35
CA LYS A 191 3.09 -23.16 31.07
C LYS A 191 3.81 -21.92 30.59
N GLU A 192 4.99 -22.13 30.04
CA GLU A 192 5.76 -21.09 29.38
C GLU A 192 5.08 -20.72 28.06
N LYS A 193 4.79 -19.43 27.89
CA LYS A 193 4.23 -18.86 26.66
C LYS A 193 5.10 -17.69 26.21
N TYR A 194 5.05 -17.40 24.93
CA TYR A 194 5.80 -16.29 24.33
C TYR A 194 4.83 -15.24 23.80
N ALA A 195 5.03 -14.00 24.23
CA ALA A 195 4.22 -12.89 23.74
C ALA A 195 4.39 -12.75 22.23
N THR A 196 3.29 -12.48 21.54
CA THR A 196 3.35 -12.06 20.14
C THR A 196 3.95 -10.67 20.09
N THR A 197 4.87 -10.45 19.17
CA THR A 197 5.57 -9.18 19.01
C THR A 197 5.28 -8.54 17.66
N PRO A 198 5.35 -7.20 17.58
CA PRO A 198 5.25 -6.51 16.31
C PRO A 198 6.52 -6.77 15.50
N LYS A 199 6.41 -6.51 14.20
CA LYS A 199 7.48 -6.61 13.22
C LYS A 199 7.84 -5.19 12.82
N VAL A 200 9.12 -4.96 12.58
CA VAL A 200 9.63 -3.70 12.05
C VAL A 200 9.97 -3.92 10.59
N PHE A 201 9.48 -3.03 9.73
CA PHE A 201 9.66 -3.07 8.28
C PHE A 201 10.40 -1.83 7.83
N ALA A 202 11.35 -1.99 6.91
CA ALA A 202 12.04 -0.90 6.23
C ALA A 202 12.20 -1.26 4.75
N ASP A 203 12.08 -0.27 3.86
CA ASP A 203 12.39 -0.49 2.44
C ASP A 203 13.89 -0.81 2.29
N TYR A 204 14.27 -1.66 1.34
CA TYR A 204 15.68 -1.93 1.06
C TYR A 204 16.40 -0.73 0.43
N ARG A 205 15.65 0.18 -0.20
CA ARG A 205 16.16 1.37 -0.88
C ARG A 205 15.40 2.61 -0.41
N HIS A 206 16.11 3.71 -0.30
CA HIS A 206 15.53 5.02 -0.01
C HIS A 206 15.91 5.99 -1.12
N PHE A 207 14.93 6.76 -1.59
CA PHE A 207 15.17 7.81 -2.58
C PHE A 207 15.30 9.14 -1.85
N ILE A 208 16.36 9.86 -2.21
CA ILE A 208 16.62 11.21 -1.74
C ILE A 208 16.49 12.17 -2.91
N HIS A 209 16.12 13.40 -2.57
CA HIS A 209 16.16 14.52 -3.48
C HIS A 209 17.22 15.49 -2.97
N ASP A 210 18.24 15.75 -3.80
CA ASP A 210 19.28 16.74 -3.52
C ASP A 210 19.45 17.69 -4.71
N GLU A 211 20.45 18.57 -4.63
CA GLU A 211 20.80 19.55 -5.66
C GLU A 211 21.13 18.92 -7.03
N HIS A 212 21.39 17.61 -7.10
CA HIS A 212 21.67 16.86 -8.32
C HIS A 212 20.45 16.08 -8.84
N GLY A 213 19.28 16.24 -8.22
CA GLY A 213 18.02 15.62 -8.65
C GLY A 213 17.57 14.48 -7.74
N GLN A 214 16.88 13.49 -8.30
CA GLN A 214 16.37 12.33 -7.57
C GLN A 214 17.34 11.16 -7.73
N ARG A 215 17.80 10.58 -6.61
CA ARG A 215 18.69 9.41 -6.64
C ARG A 215 18.42 8.45 -5.49
N ILE A 216 18.90 7.21 -5.65
CA ILE A 216 18.95 6.24 -4.55
C ILE A 216 20.04 6.67 -3.57
N ASP A 217 19.69 6.75 -2.31
CA ASP A 217 20.61 6.99 -1.21
C ASP A 217 21.52 5.77 -1.02
N LYS A 218 22.82 5.97 -1.25
CA LYS A 218 23.85 4.94 -1.13
C LYS A 218 24.27 4.69 0.33
N GLU A 219 24.00 5.63 1.23
CA GLU A 219 24.35 5.55 2.64
C GLU A 219 23.21 4.95 3.48
N TYR A 220 22.00 4.98 2.94
CA TYR A 220 20.84 4.35 3.53
C TYR A 220 21.06 2.85 3.77
N SER A 221 20.63 2.40 4.96
CA SER A 221 20.71 0.99 5.33
C SER A 221 19.45 0.60 6.10
N PRO A 222 18.65 -0.37 5.58
CA PRO A 222 17.46 -0.82 6.28
C PRO A 222 17.79 -1.42 7.66
N ASP A 223 18.96 -2.06 7.79
CA ASP A 223 19.44 -2.61 9.07
C ASP A 223 19.65 -1.52 10.12
N LYS A 224 20.26 -0.39 9.73
CA LYS A 224 20.47 0.74 10.65
C LYS A 224 19.13 1.33 11.09
N GLU A 225 18.19 1.51 10.17
CA GLU A 225 16.87 2.07 10.47
C GLU A 225 16.05 1.15 11.39
N ILE A 226 16.02 -0.16 11.09
CA ILE A 226 15.35 -1.15 11.93
C ILE A 226 15.97 -1.18 13.33
N LYS A 227 17.30 -1.15 13.45
CA LYS A 227 17.99 -1.13 14.74
C LYS A 227 17.59 0.09 15.58
N LYS A 228 17.65 1.30 15.00
CA LYS A 228 17.20 2.53 15.67
C LYS A 228 15.74 2.42 16.12
N GLN A 229 14.87 1.87 15.27
CA GLN A 229 13.45 1.71 15.59
C GLN A 229 13.21 0.74 16.76
N ILE A 230 13.95 -0.37 16.80
CA ILE A 230 13.87 -1.33 17.91
C ILE A 230 14.32 -0.68 19.22
N GLU A 231 15.47 0.01 19.22
CA GLU A 231 16.00 0.71 20.40
C GLU A 231 14.98 1.74 20.95
N LEU A 232 14.34 2.52 20.08
CA LEU A 232 13.28 3.45 20.48
C LEU A 232 12.07 2.75 21.10
N LEU A 233 11.65 1.60 20.56
CA LEU A 233 10.50 0.86 21.08
C LEU A 233 10.81 0.20 22.44
N GLU A 234 12.03 -0.30 22.62
CA GLU A 234 12.49 -0.87 23.89
C GLU A 234 12.63 0.20 24.98
N ASN A 235 13.21 1.35 24.66
CA ASN A 235 13.31 2.47 25.61
C ASN A 235 11.93 2.99 26.04
N ASN A 236 10.97 3.08 25.11
CA ASN A 236 9.60 3.47 25.42
C ASN A 236 8.86 2.44 26.31
N LYS A 237 9.17 1.14 26.16
CA LYS A 237 8.64 0.10 27.05
C LYS A 237 9.18 0.23 28.47
N ILE A 238 10.44 0.66 28.63
CA ILE A 238 11.07 0.88 29.94
C ILE A 238 10.51 2.14 30.61
N GLN A 239 10.28 3.21 29.85
CA GLN A 239 9.84 4.50 30.40
C GLN A 239 8.36 4.51 30.84
N LYS A 240 7.48 3.75 30.16
CA LYS A 240 6.05 3.64 30.52
C LYS A 240 5.79 3.18 31.97
N PRO A 241 6.41 2.10 32.49
CA PRO A 241 6.23 1.67 33.87
C PRO A 241 6.85 2.65 34.88
N ILE A 242 7.99 3.30 34.56
CA ILE A 242 8.62 4.31 35.44
C ILE A 242 7.70 5.52 35.61
N ASN A 243 7.16 6.06 34.52
CA ASN A 243 6.24 7.19 34.56
C ASN A 243 4.89 6.84 35.22
N ALA A 244 4.46 5.57 35.15
CA ALA A 244 3.27 5.09 35.85
C ALA A 244 3.50 4.95 37.37
N ALA A 245 4.72 4.62 37.80
CA ALA A 245 5.10 4.56 39.22
C ALA A 245 5.23 5.96 39.83
N LEU A 246 5.86 6.91 39.12
CA LEU A 246 6.04 8.31 39.56
C LEU A 246 4.72 9.10 39.66
N LYS A 247 3.67 8.71 38.94
CA LYS A 247 2.33 9.31 39.06
C LYS A 247 1.51 8.75 40.24
N ARG A 248 2.03 7.73 40.94
CA ARG A 248 1.38 7.08 42.09
C ARG A 248 2.08 7.38 43.42
N SER A 249 3.19 8.11 43.38
CA SER A 249 3.89 8.70 44.54
C SER A 249 3.51 10.16 44.69
#